data_AF-A0AA38SQJ7-F1
#
_entry.id   AF-A0AA38SQJ7-F1
#
_cell.length_a   1.000
_cell.length_b   1.000
_cell.length_c   1.000
_cell.angle_alpha   90.00
_cell.angle_beta   90.00
_cell.angle_gamma   90.00
#
_symmetry.space_group_name_H-M   'P 1'
#
loop_
_entity.id
_entity.type
_entity.pdbx_description
1 polymer ?
#
loop_
_entity_poly.entity_id
_entity_poly.type
_entity_poly.pdbx_seq_one_letter_code
_entity_poly.pdbx_strand_id
1 'polypeptide(L)'
;MKLYGVPPSNFITSRGLFNTAVSCFQFVKYPKPTNAKVPSYLLQLCPFHCGACPVFKCFNISTSVYKGVKYLGATGTPLELVFKKAST
;
A
#
# COMPACT_ATOMS: atom_id res chain seq x y z
N MET A 1 10.12 9.15 -27.21
CA MET A 1 10.21 8.78 -25.79
C MET A 1 9.12 9.53 -25.03
N LYS A 2 8.07 8.86 -24.56
CA LYS A 2 6.94 9.52 -23.88
C LYS A 2 7.33 9.74 -22.42
N LEU A 3 7.56 10.99 -22.02
CA LEU A 3 7.86 11.34 -20.63
C LEU A 3 6.58 11.14 -19.79
N TYR A 4 6.43 9.95 -19.21
CA TYR A 4 5.43 9.75 -18.17
C TYR A 4 5.87 10.59 -16.97
N GLY A 5 5.20 11.74 -16.78
CA GLY A 5 5.51 12.68 -15.70
C GLY A 5 5.64 11.96 -14.36
N VAL A 6 6.60 12.43 -13.55
CA VAL A 6 6.92 11.89 -12.22
C VAL A 6 5.60 11.65 -11.45
N PRO A 7 5.29 10.41 -11.05
CA PRO A 7 4.10 10.16 -10.25
C PRO A 7 4.19 10.95 -8.94
N PRO A 8 3.06 11.45 -8.40
CA PRO A 8 2.98 12.03 -7.07
C PRO A 8 3.79 11.22 -6.04
N SER A 9 4.52 11.91 -5.16
CA SER A 9 5.49 11.31 -4.22
C SER A 9 4.89 10.32 -3.22
N ASN A 10 3.56 10.23 -3.15
CA ASN A 10 2.80 9.32 -2.31
C ASN A 10 2.38 8.01 -3.00
N PHE A 11 2.83 7.75 -4.23
CA PHE A 11 2.53 6.50 -4.94
C PHE A 11 3.52 5.39 -4.61
N ILE A 12 3.00 4.17 -4.51
CA ILE A 12 3.81 2.98 -4.27
C ILE A 12 4.51 2.61 -5.57
N THR A 13 5.83 2.36 -5.48
CA THR A 13 6.67 1.96 -6.61
C THR A 13 7.51 0.74 -6.24
N SER A 14 8.01 0.02 -7.24
CA SER A 14 8.87 -1.16 -7.05
C SER A 14 10.35 -0.85 -6.89
N ARG A 15 10.74 0.44 -6.91
CA ARG A 15 12.16 0.85 -6.86
C ARG A 15 12.73 0.93 -5.44
N GLY A 16 11.98 0.48 -4.44
CA GLY A 16 12.43 0.45 -3.05
C GLY A 16 13.56 -0.54 -2.82
N LEU A 17 14.45 -0.22 -1.88
CA LEU A 17 15.49 -1.14 -1.42
C LEU A 17 14.92 -2.09 -0.38
N PHE A 18 15.36 -3.34 -0.40
CA PHE A 18 15.04 -4.32 0.64
C PHE A 18 15.44 -3.80 2.03
N ASN A 19 14.62 -4.12 3.03
CA ASN A 19 14.88 -3.80 4.45
C ASN A 19 15.08 -2.30 4.75
N THR A 20 14.46 -1.42 3.97
CA THR A 20 14.43 0.02 4.26
C THR A 20 13.08 0.44 4.83
N ALA A 21 13.09 1.45 5.72
CA ALA A 21 11.86 1.90 6.37
C ALA A 21 10.81 2.43 5.38
N VAL A 22 11.24 3.04 4.27
CA VAL A 22 10.36 3.50 3.17
C VAL A 22 9.74 2.34 2.36
N SER A 23 10.22 1.12 2.56
CA SER A 23 9.71 -0.12 1.95
C SER A 23 9.05 -1.04 2.99
N CYS A 24 8.77 -0.53 4.20
CA CYS A 24 8.23 -1.30 5.31
C CYS A 24 6.71 -1.37 5.25
N PHE A 25 6.17 -2.45 4.71
CA PHE A 25 4.73 -2.67 4.62
C PHE A 25 4.25 -3.72 5.62
N GLN A 26 3.00 -3.58 6.05
CA GLN A 26 2.31 -4.61 6.83
C GLN A 26 0.90 -4.88 6.31
N PHE A 27 0.42 -6.09 6.58
CA PHE A 27 -0.97 -6.47 6.39
C PHE A 27 -1.71 -6.44 7.72
N VAL A 28 -2.85 -5.75 7.75
CA VAL A 28 -3.73 -5.67 8.93
C VAL A 28 -5.11 -6.18 8.56
N LYS A 29 -5.85 -6.80 9.48
CA LYS A 29 -7.22 -7.25 9.19
C LYS A 29 -8.09 -6.08 8.73
N TYR A 30 -8.86 -6.29 7.66
CA TYR A 30 -9.82 -5.29 7.17
C TYR A 30 -11.01 -5.22 8.14
N PRO A 31 -11.35 -4.04 8.68
CA PRO A 31 -12.31 -3.92 9.78
C PRO A 31 -13.76 -4.22 9.38
N LYS A 32 -14.12 -4.03 8.10
CA LYS A 32 -15.47 -4.26 7.57
C LYS A 32 -15.42 -5.02 6.24
N PRO A 33 -15.11 -6.32 6.24
CA PRO A 33 -14.94 -7.08 5.01
C PRO A 33 -16.20 -7.04 4.14
N THR A 34 -16.03 -6.97 2.82
CA THR A 34 -17.16 -7.10 1.87
C THR A 34 -17.83 -8.46 2.01
N ASN A 35 -17.05 -9.51 2.33
CA ASN A 35 -17.56 -10.83 2.66
C ASN A 35 -16.97 -11.31 3.99
N ALA A 36 -17.81 -11.45 5.01
CA ALA A 36 -17.39 -11.87 6.35
C ALA A 36 -16.78 -13.29 6.41
N LYS A 37 -17.00 -14.14 5.40
CA LYS A 37 -16.43 -15.49 5.31
C LYS A 37 -15.02 -15.51 4.71
N VAL A 38 -14.56 -14.40 4.12
CA VAL A 38 -13.26 -14.31 3.44
C VAL A 38 -12.33 -13.43 4.26
N PRO A 39 -11.19 -13.96 4.76
CA PRO A 39 -10.18 -13.16 5.41
C PRO A 39 -9.68 -12.07 4.47
N SER A 40 -9.89 -10.83 4.90
CA SER A 40 -9.59 -9.64 4.09
C SER A 40 -8.68 -8.71 4.88
N TYR A 41 -7.82 -7.98 4.17
CA TYR A 41 -6.71 -7.23 4.73
C TYR A 41 -6.61 -5.82 4.17
N LEU A 42 -5.97 -4.95 4.93
CA LEU A 42 -5.43 -3.66 4.53
C LEU A 42 -3.93 -3.78 4.33
N LEU A 43 -3.40 -3.11 3.32
CA LEU A 43 -1.97 -2.85 3.22
C LEU A 43 -1.66 -1.50 3.86
N GLN A 44 -0.63 -1.44 4.70
CA GLN A 44 -0.15 -0.19 5.31
C GLN A 44 1.35 -0.01 5.08
N LEU A 45 1.78 1.23 4.85
CA LEU A 45 3.19 1.62 4.93
C LEU A 45 3.47 2.10 6.37
N CYS A 46 4.38 1.43 7.07
CA CYS A 46 4.68 1.67 8.48
C CYS A 46 6.19 1.76 8.74
N PRO A 47 6.83 2.88 8.38
CA PRO A 47 8.28 3.01 8.47
C PRO A 47 8.82 2.86 9.91
N PHE A 48 8.04 3.26 10.91
CA PHE A 48 8.43 3.18 12.32
C PHE A 48 8.78 1.75 12.77
N HIS A 49 8.01 0.74 12.35
CA HIS A 49 8.28 -0.66 12.70
C HIS A 49 9.59 -1.20 12.10
N CYS A 50 10.16 -0.49 11.12
CA CYS A 50 11.43 -0.81 10.50
C CYS A 50 12.54 0.22 10.82
N GLY A 51 12.44 0.94 11.95
CA GLY A 51 13.52 1.78 12.46
C GLY A 51 13.51 3.25 12.00
N ALA A 52 12.45 3.71 11.33
CA ALA A 52 12.25 5.15 11.16
C ALA A 52 11.86 5.83 12.48
N CYS A 53 11.96 7.16 12.52
CA CYS A 53 11.56 7.96 13.68
C CYS A 53 10.08 7.71 14.08
N PRO A 54 9.74 7.63 15.39
CA PRO A 54 8.37 7.39 15.87
C PRO A 54 7.32 8.38 15.38
N VAL A 55 7.73 9.57 14.94
CA VAL A 55 6.84 10.59 14.35
C VAL A 55 6.22 10.12 13.03
N PHE A 56 6.82 9.12 12.35
CA PHE A 56 6.30 8.53 11.13
C PHE A 56 5.23 7.48 11.44
N LYS A 57 3.96 7.89 11.32
CA LYS A 57 2.79 7.03 11.50
C LYS A 57 2.66 6.01 10.37
N CYS A 58 1.79 5.02 10.59
CA CYS A 58 1.32 4.11 9.55
C CYS A 58 0.31 4.80 8.60
N PHE A 59 0.44 4.54 7.31
CA PHE A 59 -0.46 5.04 6.28
C PHE A 59 -1.18 3.89 5.58
N ASN A 60 -2.51 3.94 5.53
CA ASN A 60 -3.31 2.99 4.77
C ASN A 60 -3.07 3.19 3.27
N ILE A 61 -2.86 2.09 2.56
CA ILE A 61 -2.76 2.11 1.11
C ILE A 61 -4.15 2.02 0.51
N SER A 62 -4.40 2.91 -0.44
CA SER A 62 -5.63 3.10 -1.19
C SER A 62 -5.32 3.03 -2.69
N THR A 63 -6.38 3.12 -3.50
CA THR A 63 -6.24 3.30 -4.94
C THR A 63 -6.58 4.72 -5.35
N SER A 64 -5.75 5.32 -6.20
CA SER A 64 -5.97 6.67 -6.77
C SER A 64 -5.84 6.61 -8.28
N VAL A 65 -6.65 7.38 -9.01
CA VAL A 65 -6.53 7.51 -10.47
C VAL A 65 -5.76 8.77 -10.80
N TYR A 66 -4.68 8.63 -11.57
CA TYR A 66 -3.88 9.76 -12.06
C TYR A 66 -3.63 9.55 -13.56
N LYS A 67 -3.99 10.55 -14.38
CA LYS A 67 -3.86 10.49 -15.85
C LYS A 67 -4.44 9.21 -16.48
N GLY A 68 -5.60 8.76 -15.98
CA GLY A 68 -6.29 7.56 -16.46
C GLY A 68 -5.70 6.23 -16.00
N VAL A 69 -4.64 6.24 -15.20
CA VAL A 69 -4.02 5.03 -14.64
C VAL A 69 -4.33 4.92 -13.16
N LYS A 70 -4.70 3.72 -12.70
CA LYS A 70 -4.98 3.42 -11.30
C LYS A 70 -3.69 3.03 -10.58
N TYR A 71 -3.31 3.80 -9.57
CA TYR A 71 -2.11 3.60 -8.75
C TYR A 71 -2.48 3.21 -7.32
N LEU A 72 -1.52 2.58 -6.63
CA LEU A 72 -1.53 2.44 -5.18
C LEU A 72 -0.86 3.65 -4.55
N GLY A 73 -1.43 4.18 -3.46
CA GLY A 73 -0.85 5.31 -2.74
C GLY A 73 -1.43 5.46 -1.34
N ALA A 74 -0.97 6.47 -0.59
CA ALA A 74 -1.33 6.68 0.81
C ALA A 74 -2.57 7.57 1.05
N THR A 75 -3.39 7.84 0.03
CA THR A 75 -4.46 8.85 0.08
C THR A 75 -5.78 8.33 -0.48
N GLY A 76 -6.85 8.39 0.31
CA GLY A 76 -8.20 7.97 -0.09
C GLY A 76 -8.71 6.78 0.71
N THR A 77 -9.73 6.10 0.18
CA THR A 77 -10.36 4.94 0.83
C THR A 77 -9.39 3.75 0.89
N PRO A 78 -9.10 3.19 2.07
CA PRO A 78 -8.23 2.04 2.21
C PRO A 78 -8.71 0.86 1.35
N LEU A 79 -7.76 0.20 0.68
CA LEU A 79 -8.07 -0.90 -0.23
C LEU A 79 -8.25 -2.22 0.53
N GLU A 80 -9.41 -2.87 0.37
CA GLU A 80 -9.62 -4.24 0.81
C GLU A 80 -8.88 -5.22 -0.11
N LEU A 81 -8.05 -6.07 0.48
CA LEU A 81 -7.26 -7.08 -0.21
C LEU A 81 -7.61 -8.48 0.27
N VAL A 82 -7.69 -9.41 -0.67
CA VAL A 82 -7.82 -10.85 -0.42
C VAL A 82 -6.67 -11.58 -1.11
N PHE A 83 -6.18 -12.65 -0.50
CA PHE A 83 -5.09 -13.46 -1.07
C PHE A 83 -5.63 -14.77 -1.60
N LYS A 84 -5.28 -15.08 -2.84
CA LYS A 84 -5.45 -16.40 -3.44
C LYS A 84 -4.07 -16.98 -3.69
N LYS A 85 -3.79 -18.17 -3.16
CA LYS A 85 -2.54 -18.89 -3.43
C LYS A 85 -2.42 -19.12 -4.94
N ALA A 86 -1.29 -18.77 -5.54
CA ALA A 86 -1.09 -18.84 -6.99
C ALA A 86 -0.92 -20.28 -7.49
N SER A 87 -0.33 -21.17 -6.70
CA SER A 87 -0.08 -22.57 -7.03
C SER A 87 -0.16 -23.45 -5.77
N THR A 88 -0.56 -24.71 -5.95
CA THR A 88 -0.69 -25.70 -4.87
C THR A 88 0.66 -26.19 -4.40
#